data_AF-A0A2G2QVE2-F1
#
_entry.id   AF-A0A2G2QVE2-F1
#
_cell.length_a   1.000
_cell.length_b   1.000
_cell.length_c   1.000
_cell.angle_alpha   90.00
_cell.angle_beta   90.00
_cell.angle_gamma   90.00
#
_symmetry.space_group_name_H-M   'P 1'
#
loop_
_entity.id
_entity.type
_entity.pdbx_description
1 polymer ?
#
loop_
_entity_poly.entity_id
_entity_poly.type
_entity_poly.pdbx_seq_one_letter_code
_entity_poly.pdbx_strand_id
1 'polypeptide(L)'
;MNTSMDKSVRKTRFAISDLQKRVAVLEATREDLGRQMLKLNNSVPEDEVSPDARKDGYVAYGSYANSVILRKKNLQVTINDIELQNTELSSELRMALDTLDSFERVRARQLAAKAEKFAARRAG
;
A
#
# COMPACT_ATOMS: atom_id res chain seq x y z
N MET A 1 20.06 30.13 -3.56
CA MET A 1 19.23 28.95 -3.23
C MET A 1 20.15 27.88 -2.68
N ASN A 2 19.79 27.17 -1.62
CA ASN A 2 20.66 26.15 -1.05
C ASN A 2 20.43 24.85 -1.86
N THR A 3 21.27 24.60 -2.86
CA THR A 3 21.13 23.52 -3.86
C THR A 3 20.98 22.13 -3.25
N SER A 4 21.53 21.92 -2.05
CA SER A 4 21.39 20.68 -1.27
C SER A 4 19.95 20.44 -0.77
N MET A 5 19.26 21.49 -0.32
CA MET A 5 17.87 21.41 0.15
C MET A 5 16.92 21.09 -1.00
N ASP A 6 17.09 21.78 -2.15
CA ASP A 6 16.27 21.55 -3.34
C ASP A 6 16.43 20.11 -3.87
N LYS A 7 17.64 19.55 -3.81
CA LYS A 7 17.91 18.15 -4.14
C LYS A 7 17.19 17.19 -3.18
N SER A 8 17.22 17.48 -1.89
CA SER A 8 16.56 16.67 -0.85
C SER A 8 15.05 16.66 -1.03
N VAL A 9 14.43 17.83 -1.25
CA VAL A 9 12.99 17.95 -1.54
C VAL A 9 12.60 17.15 -2.77
N ARG A 10 13.38 17.24 -3.86
CA ARG A 10 13.11 16.48 -5.08
C ARG A 10 13.18 14.97 -4.84
N LYS A 11 14.19 14.51 -4.10
CA LYS A 11 14.33 13.09 -3.73
C LYS A 11 13.13 12.61 -2.90
N THR A 12 12.71 13.39 -1.90
CA THR A 12 11.56 13.05 -1.06
C THR A 12 10.26 12.99 -1.86
N ARG A 13 10.02 13.95 -2.77
CA ARG A 13 8.84 13.91 -3.67
C ARG A 13 8.84 12.69 -4.58
N PHE A 14 10.00 12.29 -5.09
CA PHE A 14 10.12 11.08 -5.88
C PHE A 14 9.78 9.84 -5.04
N ALA A 15 10.32 9.74 -3.83
CA ALA A 15 10.02 8.63 -2.91
C ALA A 15 8.52 8.56 -2.56
N ILE A 16 7.88 9.70 -2.27
CA ILE A 16 6.43 9.78 -2.03
C ILE A 16 5.65 9.21 -3.24
N SER A 17 5.98 9.65 -4.46
CA SER A 17 5.30 9.18 -5.66
C SER A 17 5.47 7.67 -5.89
N ASP A 18 6.67 7.14 -5.63
CA ASP A 18 6.93 5.71 -5.75
C ASP A 18 6.15 4.91 -4.70
N LEU A 19 6.19 5.34 -3.43
CA LEU A 19 5.45 4.70 -2.34
C LEU A 19 3.94 4.69 -2.59
N GLN A 20 3.37 5.82 -3.03
CA GLN A 20 1.96 5.91 -3.41
C GLN A 20 1.57 4.92 -4.50
N LYS A 21 2.41 4.75 -5.53
CA LYS A 21 2.18 3.78 -6.60
C LYS A 21 2.22 2.35 -6.08
N ARG A 22 3.20 2.02 -5.23
CA ARG A 22 3.33 0.66 -4.66
C ARG A 22 2.13 0.31 -3.79
N VAL A 23 1.70 1.23 -2.91
CA VAL A 23 0.49 1.06 -2.09
C VAL A 23 -0.73 0.82 -3.00
N ALA A 24 -0.93 1.66 -4.01
CA ALA A 24 -2.07 1.52 -4.92
C ALA A 24 -2.08 0.17 -5.67
N VAL A 25 -0.91 -0.32 -6.12
CA VAL A 25 -0.79 -1.63 -6.78
C VAL A 25 -1.14 -2.76 -5.83
N LEU A 26 -0.65 -2.73 -4.60
CA LEU A 26 -0.93 -3.75 -3.59
C LEU A 26 -2.40 -3.74 -3.17
N GLU A 27 -3.02 -2.56 -3.00
CA GLU A 27 -4.45 -2.44 -2.73
C GLU A 27 -5.30 -3.03 -3.87
N ALA A 28 -4.99 -2.69 -5.12
CA ALA A 28 -5.69 -3.25 -6.29
C ALA A 28 -5.51 -4.78 -6.38
N THR A 29 -4.30 -5.28 -6.07
CA THR A 29 -4.01 -6.72 -6.06
C THR A 29 -4.80 -7.42 -4.96
N ARG A 30 -4.82 -6.86 -3.75
CA ARG A 30 -5.62 -7.38 -2.63
C ARG A 30 -7.09 -7.46 -2.98
N GLU A 31 -7.65 -6.40 -3.59
CA GLU A 31 -9.05 -6.37 -4.00
C GLU A 31 -9.36 -7.46 -5.03
N ASP A 32 -8.49 -7.67 -6.01
CA ASP A 32 -8.67 -8.74 -6.99
C ASP A 32 -8.63 -10.13 -6.37
N LEU A 33 -7.66 -10.39 -5.48
CA LEU A 33 -7.60 -11.65 -4.74
C LEU A 33 -8.83 -11.84 -3.85
N GLY A 34 -9.37 -10.78 -3.25
CA GLY A 34 -10.62 -10.81 -2.50
C GLY A 34 -11.82 -11.21 -3.37
N ARG A 35 -11.91 -10.69 -4.61
CA ARG A 35 -12.93 -11.13 -5.58
C ARG A 35 -12.77 -12.59 -5.97
N GLN A 36 -11.53 -13.06 -6.14
CA GLN A 36 -11.26 -14.47 -6.42
C GLN A 36 -11.66 -15.36 -5.24
N MET A 37 -11.34 -14.95 -4.01
CA MET A 37 -11.76 -15.64 -2.79
C MET A 37 -13.28 -15.78 -2.72
N LEU A 38 -14.02 -14.70 -3.00
CA LEU A 38 -15.49 -14.71 -2.99
C LEU A 38 -16.05 -15.70 -4.00
N LYS A 39 -15.47 -15.78 -5.21
CA LYS A 39 -15.88 -16.77 -6.21
C LYS A 39 -15.64 -18.21 -5.73
N LEU A 40 -14.50 -18.48 -5.08
CA LEU A 40 -14.18 -19.80 -4.54
C LEU A 40 -15.11 -20.18 -3.37
N ASN A 41 -15.42 -19.23 -2.49
CA ASN A 41 -16.38 -19.41 -1.40
C ASN A 41 -17.79 -19.73 -1.92
N ASN A 42 -18.21 -19.08 -3.01
CA ASN A 42 -19.49 -19.39 -3.65
C ASN A 42 -19.51 -20.77 -4.32
N SER A 43 -18.38 -21.24 -4.85
CA SER A 43 -18.30 -22.56 -5.51
C SER A 43 -18.26 -23.74 -4.54
N VAL A 44 -17.55 -23.57 -3.43
CA VAL A 44 -17.33 -24.59 -2.40
C VAL A 44 -17.42 -23.84 -1.07
N PRO A 45 -18.59 -23.71 -0.44
CA PRO A 45 -18.72 -22.97 0.82
C PRO A 45 -18.08 -23.69 2.01
N GLU A 46 -17.82 -24.99 1.90
CA GLU A 46 -17.27 -25.82 2.95
C GLU A 46 -15.80 -25.47 3.24
N ASP A 47 -15.42 -25.59 4.52
CA ASP A 47 -14.03 -25.41 4.97
C ASP A 47 -13.25 -26.74 4.96
N GLU A 48 -13.96 -27.87 5.04
CA GLU A 48 -13.44 -29.23 4.96
C GLU A 48 -14.42 -30.13 4.23
N VAL A 49 -13.91 -31.00 3.36
CA VAL A 49 -14.71 -31.97 2.60
C VAL A 49 -13.94 -33.28 2.55
N SER A 50 -14.61 -34.41 2.85
CA SER A 50 -14.01 -35.73 2.67
C SER A 50 -13.53 -35.90 1.22
N PRO A 51 -12.33 -36.47 0.96
CA PRO A 51 -11.88 -36.76 -0.40
C PRO A 51 -12.88 -37.60 -1.20
N ASP A 52 -13.66 -38.44 -0.52
CA ASP A 52 -14.67 -39.33 -1.11
C ASP A 52 -16.07 -38.69 -1.19
N ALA A 53 -16.20 -37.40 -0.83
CA ALA A 53 -17.48 -36.71 -0.87
C ALA A 53 -18.03 -36.67 -2.30
N ARG A 54 -19.32 -36.99 -2.40
CA ARG A 54 -20.07 -37.00 -3.66
C ARG A 54 -21.09 -35.86 -3.64
N LYS A 55 -21.33 -35.29 -4.81
CA LYS A 55 -22.36 -34.28 -5.05
C LYS A 55 -23.02 -34.60 -6.37
N ASP A 56 -24.35 -34.62 -6.39
CA ASP A 56 -25.10 -34.98 -7.59
C ASP A 56 -24.74 -34.05 -8.75
N GLY A 57 -24.50 -34.65 -9.91
CA GLY A 57 -24.04 -33.93 -11.11
C GLY A 57 -22.55 -33.59 -11.14
N TYR A 58 -21.76 -33.96 -10.11
CA TYR A 58 -20.31 -33.73 -10.08
C TYR A 58 -19.53 -35.04 -10.05
N VAL A 59 -18.54 -35.15 -10.94
CA VAL A 59 -17.53 -36.21 -10.89
C VAL A 59 -16.37 -35.74 -10.03
N ALA A 60 -15.95 -36.55 -9.05
CA ALA A 60 -14.82 -36.26 -8.15
C ALA A 60 -14.95 -34.96 -7.33
N TYR A 61 -16.15 -34.67 -6.81
CA TYR A 61 -16.42 -33.47 -6.00
C TYR A 61 -15.44 -33.30 -4.84
N GLY A 62 -15.19 -34.36 -4.05
CA GLY A 62 -14.29 -34.30 -2.91
C GLY A 62 -12.87 -33.83 -3.27
N SER A 63 -12.28 -34.33 -4.35
CA SER A 63 -10.95 -33.89 -4.81
C SER A 63 -10.93 -32.44 -5.30
N TYR A 64 -11.96 -32.01 -6.02
CA TYR A 64 -12.13 -30.62 -6.44
C TYR A 64 -12.29 -29.69 -5.24
N ALA A 65 -13.19 -30.03 -4.31
CA ALA A 65 -13.46 -29.24 -3.12
C ALA A 65 -12.21 -29.07 -2.25
N ASN A 66 -11.45 -30.13 -2.03
CA ASN A 66 -10.18 -30.06 -1.30
C ASN A 66 -9.15 -29.13 -1.98
N SER A 67 -9.08 -29.16 -3.32
CA SER A 67 -8.20 -28.28 -4.08
C SER A 67 -8.63 -26.81 -3.98
N VAL A 68 -9.93 -26.55 -3.99
CA VAL A 68 -10.51 -25.21 -3.77
C VAL A 68 -10.23 -24.72 -2.36
N ILE A 69 -10.44 -25.56 -1.34
CA ILE A 69 -10.16 -25.26 0.07
C ILE A 69 -8.69 -24.90 0.26
N LEU A 70 -7.77 -25.68 -0.30
CA LEU A 70 -6.34 -25.38 -0.24
C LEU A 70 -6.02 -24.04 -0.90
N ARG A 71 -6.61 -23.76 -2.07
CA ARG A 71 -6.43 -22.48 -2.75
C ARG A 71 -6.96 -21.30 -1.93
N LYS A 72 -8.11 -21.44 -1.27
CA LYS A 72 -8.63 -20.41 -0.35
C LYS A 72 -7.63 -20.14 0.79
N LYS A 73 -7.11 -21.19 1.43
CA LYS A 73 -6.10 -21.05 2.50
C LYS A 73 -4.87 -20.27 2.00
N ASN A 74 -4.36 -20.61 0.82
CA ASN A 74 -3.22 -19.90 0.22
C ASN A 74 -3.54 -18.44 -0.11
N LEU A 75 -4.71 -18.16 -0.69
CA LEU A 75 -5.14 -16.79 -0.98
C LEU A 75 -5.28 -15.96 0.30
N GLN A 76 -5.76 -16.54 1.40
CA GLN A 76 -5.89 -15.84 2.67
C GLN A 76 -4.51 -15.44 3.21
N VAL A 77 -3.53 -16.35 3.14
CA VAL A 77 -2.14 -16.04 3.51
C VAL A 77 -1.60 -14.90 2.66
N THR A 78 -1.74 -14.98 1.34
CA THR A 78 -1.27 -13.92 0.43
C THR A 78 -1.95 -12.56 0.69
N ILE A 79 -3.25 -12.55 0.96
CA ILE A 79 -3.98 -11.32 1.32
C ILE A 79 -3.41 -10.71 2.61
N ASN A 80 -3.19 -11.53 3.64
CA ASN A 80 -2.62 -11.08 4.90
C ASN A 80 -1.19 -10.52 4.71
N ASP A 81 -0.36 -11.18 3.89
CA ASP A 81 0.98 -10.72 3.56
C ASP A 81 0.95 -9.35 2.85
N ILE A 82 0.01 -9.16 1.92
CA ILE A 82 -0.19 -7.87 1.23
C ILE A 82 -0.64 -6.79 2.22
N GLU A 83 -1.53 -7.11 3.17
CA GLU A 83 -1.99 -6.16 4.18
C GLU A 83 -0.85 -5.71 5.10
N LEU A 84 0.03 -6.64 5.50
CA LEU A 84 1.22 -6.31 6.27
C LEU A 84 2.16 -5.38 5.49
N GLN A 85 2.48 -5.74 4.23
CA GLN A 85 3.32 -4.91 3.36
C GLN A 85 2.71 -3.51 3.12
N ASN A 86 1.40 -3.43 2.92
CA ASN A 86 0.71 -2.15 2.77
C ASN A 86 0.79 -1.29 4.02
N THR A 87 0.71 -1.89 5.21
CA THR A 87 0.85 -1.18 6.48
C THR A 87 2.25 -0.57 6.61
N GLU A 88 3.29 -1.35 6.26
CA GLU A 88 4.68 -0.90 6.27
C GLU A 88 4.91 0.25 5.27
N LEU A 89 4.50 0.07 4.01
CA LEU A 89 4.65 1.09 2.97
C LEU A 89 3.85 2.37 3.28
N SER A 90 2.68 2.23 3.88
CA SER A 90 1.87 3.38 4.32
C SER A 90 2.55 4.15 5.45
N SER A 91 3.24 3.45 6.36
CA SER A 91 4.06 4.07 7.40
C SER A 91 5.24 4.84 6.79
N GLU A 92 5.97 4.22 5.85
CA GLU A 92 7.06 4.88 5.11
C GLU A 92 6.58 6.11 4.36
N LEU A 93 5.41 6.03 3.71
CA LEU A 93 4.79 7.15 3.00
C LEU A 93 4.49 8.32 3.94
N ARG A 94 3.93 8.05 5.13
CA ARG A 94 3.67 9.08 6.15
C ARG A 94 4.98 9.77 6.57
N MET A 95 6.03 9.00 6.85
CA MET A 95 7.34 9.55 7.22
C MET A 95 7.93 10.43 6.10
N ALA A 96 7.77 10.02 4.83
CA ALA A 96 8.25 10.79 3.69
C ALA A 96 7.47 12.11 3.53
N LEU A 97 6.14 12.10 3.75
CA LEU A 97 5.30 13.29 3.76
C LEU A 97 5.68 14.26 4.89
N ASP A 98 5.89 13.75 6.11
CA ASP A 98 6.32 14.56 7.26
C ASP A 98 7.70 15.21 7.01
N THR A 99 8.60 14.45 6.37
CA THR A 99 9.91 14.97 5.96
C THR A 99 9.77 16.10 4.95
N LEU A 100 8.86 15.96 3.97
CA LEU A 100 8.61 17.01 2.99
C LEU A 100 8.05 18.27 3.64
N ASP A 101 7.08 18.15 4.55
CA ASP A 101 6.52 19.28 5.29
C ASP A 101 7.59 20.00 6.12
N SER A 102 8.48 19.24 6.78
CA SER A 102 9.62 19.81 7.50
C SER A 102 10.51 20.67 6.60
N PHE A 103 10.83 20.21 5.38
CA PHE A 103 11.59 21.01 4.43
C PHE A 103 10.86 22.28 4.00
N GLU A 104 9.55 22.20 3.77
CA GLU A 104 8.73 23.34 3.37
C GLU A 104 8.65 24.40 4.49
N ARG A 105 8.51 23.98 5.75
CA ARG A 105 8.58 24.86 6.93
C ARG A 105 9.93 25.55 7.05
N VAL A 106 11.03 24.82 6.90
CA VAL A 106 12.38 25.41 6.95
C VAL A 106 12.55 26.46 5.84
N ARG A 107 12.07 26.16 4.63
CA ARG A 107 12.12 27.10 3.50
C ARG A 107 11.30 28.36 3.77
N ALA A 108 10.10 28.21 4.33
CA ALA A 108 9.25 29.34 4.71
C ALA A 108 9.93 30.27 5.73
N ARG A 109 10.53 29.70 6.79
CA ARG A 109 11.30 30.46 7.79
C ARG A 109 12.48 31.21 7.17
N GLN A 110 13.23 30.57 6.26
CA GLN A 110 14.34 31.21 5.56
C GLN A 110 13.90 32.36 4.66
N LEU A 111 12.73 32.24 4.02
CA LEU A 111 12.15 33.30 3.21
C LEU A 111 11.70 34.48 4.08
N ALA A 112 11.02 34.22 5.19
CA ALA A 112 10.60 35.25 6.16
C ALA A 112 11.81 36.02 6.71
N ALA A 113 12.83 35.32 7.21
CA ALA A 113 14.04 35.95 7.73
C ALA A 113 14.80 36.78 6.68
N LYS A 114 14.75 36.40 5.41
CA LYS A 114 15.30 37.23 4.32
C LYS A 114 14.46 38.47 4.09
N ALA A 115 13.14 38.35 4.03
CA ALA A 115 12.23 39.48 3.84
C ALA A 115 12.38 40.52 4.96
N GLU A 116 12.47 40.08 6.22
CA GLU A 116 12.74 40.95 7.38
C GLU A 116 14.06 41.72 7.22
N LYS A 117 15.14 41.03 6.84
CA LYS A 117 16.44 41.68 6.60
C LYS A 117 16.38 42.70 5.45
N PHE A 118 15.65 42.40 4.38
CA PHE A 118 15.48 43.35 3.27
C PHE A 118 14.64 44.57 3.67
N ALA A 119 13.58 44.38 4.46
CA ALA A 119 12.75 45.46 4.98
C ALA A 119 13.57 46.37 5.93
N ALA A 120 14.33 45.78 6.86
CA ALA A 120 15.19 46.53 7.77
C ALA A 120 16.25 47.38 7.04
N ARG A 121 16.81 46.88 5.93
CA ARG A 121 17.78 47.61 5.09
C ARG A 121 17.17 48.74 4.25
N ARG A 122 15.85 48.76 4.06
CA ARG A 122 15.15 49.84 3.34
C ARG A 122 14.59 50.93 4.26
N ALA A 123 14.44 50.62 5.54
CA ALA A 123 13.87 51.51 6.54
C ALA A 123 14.92 52.37 7.29
N GLY A 124 16.21 52.03 7.15
CA GLY A 124 17.34 52.85 7.60
C GLY A 124 18.11 53.41 6.42
#